data_AF-A0A940L9X3-F1
#
_entry.id   AF-A0A940L9X3-F1
#
_cell.length_a   1.000
_cell.length_b   1.000
_cell.length_c   1.000
_cell.angle_alpha   90.00
_cell.angle_beta   90.00
_cell.angle_gamma   90.00
#
_symmetry.space_group_name_H-M   'P 1'
#
loop_
_entity.id
_entity.type
_entity.pdbx_description
1 polymer ?
#
loop_
_entity_poly.entity_id
_entity_poly.type
_entity_poly.pdbx_seq_one_letter_code
_entity_poly.pdbx_strand_id
1 'polypeptide(L)' 'MEDLFSTNIAVNNENVNYRVIFDNEKYIFLSEADNKAFPAFSFRRAHDEWLDQGLLPPDIKNQAIDALDKYLLKQH' A
#
# COMPACT_ATOMS: atom_id res chain seq x y z
N MET A 1 4.12 6.11 -13.95
CA MET A 1 4.68 5.92 -12.60
C MET A 1 4.89 7.27 -11.92
N GLU A 2 4.06 7.57 -10.93
CA GLU A 2 4.15 8.74 -10.06
C GLU A 2 4.40 8.28 -8.62
N ASP A 3 5.26 8.98 -7.89
CA ASP A 3 5.54 8.67 -6.48
C ASP A 3 4.58 9.46 -5.59
N LEU A 4 3.86 8.77 -4.69
CA LEU A 4 2.83 9.41 -3.88
C LEU A 4 3.33 9.75 -2.49
N PHE A 5 3.73 8.74 -1.71
CA PHE A 5 4.20 8.86 -0.33
C PHE A 5 4.88 7.57 0.13
N SER A 6 5.54 7.62 1.27
CA SER A 6 6.04 6.41 1.96
C SER A 6 5.28 6.21 3.27
N THR A 7 5.06 4.96 3.65
CA THR A 7 4.35 4.58 4.88
C THR A 7 4.99 3.36 5.54
N ASN A 8 4.90 3.27 6.86
CA ASN A 8 5.30 2.09 7.60
C ASN A 8 4.09 1.19 7.84
N ILE A 9 4.23 -0.09 7.51
CA ILE A 9 3.21 -1.11 7.74
C ILE A 9 3.79 -2.17 8.66
N ALA A 10 3.05 -2.51 9.71
CA ALA A 10 3.41 -3.60 10.60
C ALA A 10 3.10 -4.94 9.92
N VAL A 11 4.13 -5.72 9.64
CA VAL A 11 4.06 -7.07 9.05
C VAL A 11 4.80 -8.03 9.97
N ASN A 12 4.13 -9.08 10.47
CA ASN A 12 4.73 -10.08 11.37
C ASN A 12 5.47 -9.47 12.59
N ASN A 13 4.89 -8.42 13.20
CA ASN A 13 5.49 -7.69 14.33
C ASN A 13 6.74 -6.84 13.97
N GLU A 14 7.07 -6.71 12.68
CA GLU A 14 8.12 -5.84 12.17
C GLU A 14 7.50 -4.64 11.44
N ASN A 15 8.03 -3.44 11.67
CA ASN A 15 7.62 -2.25 10.92
C ASN A 15 8.43 -2.18 9.62
N VAL A 16 7.75 -2.39 8.50
CA VAL A 16 8.36 -2.39 7.17
C VAL A 16 8.03 -1.07 6.48
N ASN A 17 9.03 -0.39 5.92
CA ASN A 17 8.79 0.80 5.12
C ASN A 17 8.35 0.39 3.71
N TYR A 18 7.23 0.96 3.27
CA TYR A 18 6.68 0.79 1.94
C TYR A 18 6.61 2.15 1.25
N ARG A 19 7.18 2.19 0.05
CA ARG A 19 7.02 3.30 -0.87
C ARG A 19 5.78 3.06 -1.73
N VAL A 20 4.88 4.04 -1.75
CA VAL A 20 3.61 3.97 -2.49
C VAL A 20 3.72 4.79 -3.76
N ILE A 21 3.52 4.12 -4.89
CA ILE A 21 3.52 4.73 -6.22
C ILE A 21 2.16 4.54 -6.88
N PHE A 22 1.79 5.47 -7.75
CA PHE A 22 0.67 5.32 -8.66
C PHE A 22 1.16 4.95 -10.06
N ASP A 23 0.73 3.78 -10.54
CA ASP A 23 1.09 3.30 -11.87
C ASP A 23 -0.02 2.41 -12.45
N ASN A 24 -0.31 2.55 -13.75
CA ASN A 24 -1.32 1.76 -14.45
C ASN A 24 -2.69 1.68 -13.70
N GLU A 25 -3.17 2.83 -13.20
CA GLU A 25 -4.41 2.95 -12.42
C GLU A 25 -4.42 2.14 -11.10
N LYS A 26 -3.24 1.84 -10.56
CA LYS A 26 -3.05 1.08 -9.33
C LYS A 26 -2.11 1.80 -8.39
N TYR A 27 -2.38 1.63 -7.10
CA TYR A 27 -1.51 2.06 -6.01
C TYR A 27 -0.65 0.86 -5.64
N ILE A 28 0.65 0.96 -5.93
CA ILE A 28 1.61 -0.13 -5.73
C ILE A 28 2.45 0.21 -4.50
N PHE A 29 2.48 -0.74 -3.56
CA PHE A 29 3.30 -0.69 -2.37
C PHE A 29 4.57 -1.49 -2.65
N LEU A 30 5.69 -0.78 -2.75
CA LEU A 30 7.01 -1.36 -2.91
C LEU A 30 7.70 -1.40 -1.55
N SER A 31 8.10 -2.59 -1.09
CA SER A 31 8.89 -2.68 0.14
C SER A 31 10.26 -2.04 -0.10
N GLU A 32 10.67 -1.15 0.80
CA GLU A 32 12.04 -0.62 0.83
C GLU A 32 12.98 -1.50 1.67
N ALA A 33 12.43 -2.51 2.36
CA ALA A 33 13.25 -3.51 3.00
C ALA A 33 13.92 -4.37 1.92
N ASP A 34 15.25 -4.50 1.97
CA ASP A 34 16.02 -5.43 1.13
C ASP A 34 15.62 -6.90 1.34
N ASN A 35 14.78 -7.15 2.34
CA ASN A 35 14.28 -8.44 2.72
C ASN A 35 13.16 -8.91 1.79
N LYS A 36 13.45 -9.92 0.95
CA LYS A 36 12.49 -10.58 0.03
C LYS A 36 11.27 -11.20 0.74
N ALA A 37 11.25 -11.22 2.07
CA ALA A 37 10.11 -11.65 2.88
C ALA A 37 8.86 -10.76 2.71
N PHE A 38 9.02 -9.52 2.24
CA PHE A 38 7.94 -8.56 2.12
C PHE A 38 7.66 -8.22 0.64
N PRO A 39 6.82 -9.01 -0.05
CA PRO A 39 6.54 -8.78 -1.46
C PRO A 39 5.83 -7.45 -1.66
N ALA A 40 6.03 -6.87 -2.85
CA ALA A 40 5.23 -5.76 -3.31
C ALA A 40 3.78 -6.21 -3.52
N PHE A 41 2.83 -5.31 -3.25
CA PHE A 41 1.42 -5.54 -3.48
C PHE A 41 0.76 -4.30 -4.07
N SER A 42 -0.45 -4.46 -4.61
CA SER A 42 -1.14 -3.34 -5.24
C SER A 42 -2.63 -3.34 -4.95
N PHE A 43 -3.18 -2.12 -4.94
CA PHE A 43 -4.59 -1.82 -4.78
C PHE A 43 -5.10 -1.06 -5.99
N ARG A 44 -6.32 -1.38 -6.40
CA ARG A 44 -7.07 -0.59 -7.38
C ARG A 44 -8.29 -0.02 -6.69
N ARG A 45 -8.57 1.27 -6.89
CA ARG A 45 -9.83 1.87 -6.47
C ARG A 45 -10.87 1.68 -7.57
N ALA A 46 -12.00 1.07 -7.25
CA ALA A 46 -13.11 0.88 -8.18
C ALA A 46 -14.44 1.13 -7.45
N HIS A 47 -15.27 2.06 -7.95
CA HIS A 47 -16.55 2.45 -7.33
C HIS A 47 -16.46 2.70 -5.81
N ASP A 48 -15.45 3.49 -5.39
CA ASP A 48 -15.16 3.79 -3.98
C ASP A 48 -14.70 2.61 -3.11
N GLU A 49 -14.46 1.44 -3.69
CA GLU A 49 -13.89 0.30 -2.98
C GLU A 49 -12.43 0.05 -3.37
N TRP A 50 -11.65 -0.39 -2.38
CA TRP A 50 -10.26 -0.82 -2.57
C TRP A 50 -10.21 -2.31 -2.90
N LEU A 51 -9.91 -2.63 -4.15
CA LEU A 51 -9.67 -3.98 -4.63
C LEU A 51 -8.19 -4.32 -4.49
N ASP A 52 -7.87 -5.24 -3.57
CA ASP A 52 -6.55 -5.87 -3.53
C ASP A 52 -6.35 -6.78 -4.76
N GLN A 53 -5.13 -6.82 -5.28
CA GLN A 53 -4.78 -7.66 -6.43
C GLN A 53 -4.05 -8.95 -6.00
N GLY A 54 -4.02 -9.27 -4.71
CA GLY A 54 -3.32 -10.43 -4.18
C GLY A 54 -3.77 -10.83 -2.77
N LEU A 55 -3.43 -12.05 -2.37
CA LEU A 55 -3.69 -12.59 -1.02
C LEU A 55 -2.84 -11.84 0.01
N LEU A 56 -3.39 -10.74 0.53
CA LEU A 56 -2.82 -9.98 1.64
C LEU A 56 -3.47 -10.40 2.95
N PRO A 57 -2.69 -10.55 4.04
CA PRO A 57 -3.25 -10.60 5.39
C PRO A 57 -4.17 -9.39 5.66
N PRO A 58 -5.33 -9.60 6.30
CA PRO A 58 -6.32 -8.54 6.52
C PRO A 58 -5.75 -7.36 7.31
N ASP A 59 -4.85 -7.60 8.27
CA ASP A 59 -4.16 -6.54 9.03
C ASP A 59 -3.31 -5.61 8.15
N ILE A 60 -2.57 -6.19 7.20
CA ILE A 60 -1.74 -5.42 6.25
C ILE A 60 -2.64 -4.64 5.30
N LYS A 61 -3.72 -5.29 4.82
CA LYS A 61 -4.70 -4.67 3.95
C LYS A 61 -5.34 -3.44 4.61
N ASN A 62 -5.80 -3.56 5.84
CA ASN A 62 -6.44 -2.45 6.56
C ASN A 62 -5.47 -1.28 6.79
N GLN A 63 -4.21 -1.55 7.15
CA GLN A 63 -3.18 -0.52 7.30
C GLN A 63 -2.86 0.18 5.97
N ALA A 64 -2.73 -0.58 4.88
CA ALA A 64 -2.49 -0.01 3.56
C ALA A 64 -3.65 0.87 3.09
N ILE A 65 -4.90 0.41 3.27
CA ILE A 65 -6.10 1.18 2.94
C ILE A 65 -6.17 2.46 3.77
N ASP A 66 -5.97 2.40 5.09
CA ASP A 66 -5.96 3.58 5.96
C ASP A 66 -4.90 4.61 5.52
N ALA A 67 -3.72 4.15 5.11
CA ALA A 67 -2.68 5.02 4.58
C ALA A 67 -3.09 5.70 3.27
N LEU A 68 -3.74 4.98 2.36
CA LEU A 68 -4.27 5.53 1.11
C LEU A 68 -5.39 6.54 1.35
N ASP A 69 -6.33 6.21 2.25
CA ASP A 69 -7.44 7.09 2.62
C ASP A 69 -6.93 8.39 3.22
N LYS A 70 -5.97 8.32 4.16
CA LYS A 70 -5.31 9.50 4.73
C LYS A 70 -4.59 10.34 3.69
N TYR A 71 -3.96 9.72 2.70
CA TYR A 71 -3.30 10.43 1.62
C TYR A 71 -4.31 11.17 0.75
N LEU A 72 -5.39 10.50 0.33
CA LEU A 72 -6.43 11.08 -0.50
C LEU A 72 -7.21 12.19 0.22
N LEU A 73 -7.46 12.02 1.51
CA LEU A 73 -8.08 13.05 2.35
C LEU A 73 -7.22 14.32 2.45
N LYS A 74 -5.89 14.20 2.42
CA LYS A 74 -4.98 15.35 2.44
C LYS A 74 -4.88 16.08 1.11
N GLN A 75 -5.30 15.47 0.00
CA GLN A 75 -5.30 16.08 -1.33
C GLN A 75 -6.54 16.95 -1.60
N HIS A 76 -7.55 16.91 -0.72
CA HIS A 76 -8.79 17.68 -0.79
C HIS A 76 -8.79 18.86 0.19
#